data_AF-A0A023WWS5-F1
#
_entry.id   AF-A0A023WWS5-F1
#
_cell.length_a   1.000
_cell.length_b   1.000
_cell.length_c   1.000
_cell.angle_alpha   90.00
_cell.angle_beta   90.00
_cell.angle_gamma   90.00
#
_symmetry.space_group_name_H-M   'P 1'
#
loop_
_entity.id
_entity.type
_entity.pdbx_description
1 polymer ?
#
loop_
_entity_poly.entity_id
_entity_poly.type
_entity_poly.pdbx_seq_one_letter_code
_entity_poly.pdbx_strand_id
1 'polypeptide(L)'
;MELYRAIPASQVGRAEKDLRRHSTMRIPSNVPYVVDNLWESLRPRNMPSRRHAIYASPTPELALLNASAPLADGDEYVACRVVVEPQKIRIAQLQVTDARYHSDIRLISKWISQHGQELAELSLDQKQKLAPLFMPGLHRRELTELWKAHPLVAALCTYATQHSSFWSSASDSPRSSDGELFFELVDDADTYRLEVI
;
A
#
# COMPACT_ATOMS: atom_id res chain seq x y z
N MET A 1 -8.55 11.02 17.31
CA MET A 1 -7.85 9.88 16.68
C MET A 1 -6.46 10.38 16.36
N GLU A 2 -5.45 9.76 16.95
CA GLU A 2 -4.06 10.21 16.81
C GLU A 2 -3.29 9.22 15.94
N LEU A 3 -2.50 9.75 15.01
CA LEU A 3 -1.60 9.00 14.15
C LEU A 3 -0.19 9.49 14.45
N TYR A 4 0.78 8.57 14.42
CA TYR A 4 2.17 8.90 14.72
C TYR A 4 3.09 8.45 13.61
N ARG A 5 4.18 9.20 13.42
CA ARG A 5 5.25 8.87 12.48
C ARG A 5 6.59 9.12 13.14
N ALA A 6 7.52 8.21 12.93
CA ALA A 6 8.91 8.46 13.26
C ALA A 6 9.62 9.05 12.04
N ILE A 7 10.38 10.11 12.26
CA ILE A 7 11.22 10.77 11.26
C ILE A 7 12.63 11.00 11.83
N PRO A 8 13.67 11.13 10.99
CA PRO A 8 14.97 11.57 11.48
C PRO A 8 14.87 12.93 12.17
N ALA A 9 15.57 13.13 13.29
CA ALA A 9 15.55 14.36 14.09
C ALA A 9 15.94 15.57 13.24
N SER A 10 16.89 15.39 12.32
CA SER A 10 17.30 16.41 11.34
C SER A 10 16.16 16.91 10.42
N GLN A 11 15.06 16.17 10.29
CA GLN A 11 13.91 16.53 9.45
C GLN A 11 12.78 17.25 10.19
N VAL A 12 12.82 17.34 11.51
CA VAL A 12 11.75 17.93 12.33
C VAL A 12 11.36 19.32 11.85
N GLY A 13 12.32 20.24 11.70
CA GLY A 13 12.03 21.61 11.27
C GLY A 13 11.42 21.74 9.86
N ARG A 14 11.61 20.73 8.99
CA ARG A 14 10.90 20.65 7.70
C ARG A 14 9.50 20.07 7.89
N ALA A 15 9.37 19.08 8.77
CA ALA A 15 8.13 18.34 8.99
C ALA A 15 7.08 19.12 9.78
N GLU A 16 7.49 20.16 10.52
CA GLU A 16 6.58 21.13 11.13
C GLU A 16 5.86 22.02 10.09
N LYS A 17 6.38 22.09 8.85
CA LYS A 17 5.74 22.78 7.73
C LYS A 17 4.69 21.89 7.06
N ASP A 18 3.89 22.50 6.20
CA ASP A 18 2.90 21.81 5.36
C ASP A 18 3.57 20.78 4.42
N LEU A 19 3.48 19.51 4.78
CA LEU A 19 3.90 18.37 3.99
C LEU A 19 2.78 17.93 3.06
N ARG A 20 3.15 17.58 1.83
CA ARG A 20 2.24 17.05 0.80
C ARG A 20 2.44 15.56 0.60
N ARG A 21 1.49 14.93 -0.09
CA ARG A 21 1.65 13.55 -0.58
C ARG A 21 2.86 13.43 -1.51
N HIS A 22 3.41 12.24 -1.63
CA HIS A 22 4.43 11.95 -2.63
C HIS A 22 3.85 12.13 -4.04
N SER A 23 4.57 12.85 -4.91
CA SER A 23 4.16 13.09 -6.30
C SER A 23 4.32 11.85 -7.17
N THR A 24 5.17 10.92 -6.76
CA THR A 24 5.44 9.67 -7.47
C THR A 24 4.77 8.49 -6.77
N MET A 25 4.47 7.46 -7.56
CA MET A 25 3.98 6.19 -7.06
C MET A 25 5.09 5.44 -6.34
N ARG A 26 4.80 4.98 -5.13
CA ARG A 26 5.63 4.05 -4.38
C ARG A 26 5.56 2.67 -5.03
N ILE A 27 6.72 2.14 -5.39
CA ILE A 27 6.86 0.76 -5.84
C ILE A 27 6.83 -0.15 -4.60
N PRO A 28 6.00 -1.21 -4.57
CA PRO A 28 6.02 -2.16 -3.46
C PRO A 28 7.38 -2.88 -3.41
N SER A 29 8.04 -2.89 -2.25
CA SER A 29 9.34 -3.52 -2.06
C SER A 29 9.26 -5.00 -1.70
N ASN A 30 8.30 -5.38 -0.85
CA ASN A 30 8.19 -6.71 -0.25
C ASN A 30 6.88 -7.45 -0.61
N VAL A 31 6.08 -6.89 -1.52
CA VAL A 31 4.82 -7.47 -1.99
C VAL A 31 4.96 -7.76 -3.48
N PRO A 32 4.65 -8.98 -3.97
CA PRO A 32 4.70 -9.27 -5.40
C PRO A 32 3.82 -8.32 -6.22
N TYR A 33 4.32 -7.84 -7.35
CA TYR A 33 3.64 -6.81 -8.15
C TYR A 33 2.24 -7.22 -8.58
N VAL A 34 2.04 -8.48 -8.97
CA VAL A 34 0.70 -9.02 -9.28
C VAL A 34 -0.27 -8.91 -8.11
N VAL A 35 0.19 -9.12 -6.88
CA VAL A 35 -0.64 -9.00 -5.67
C VAL A 35 -0.99 -7.55 -5.41
N ASP A 36 -0.02 -6.64 -5.46
CA ASP A 36 -0.26 -5.20 -5.30
C ASP A 36 -1.21 -4.65 -6.38
N ASN A 37 -1.05 -5.07 -7.63
CA ASN A 37 -1.92 -4.71 -8.75
C ASN A 37 -3.36 -5.16 -8.52
N LEU A 38 -3.56 -6.40 -8.03
CA LEU A 38 -4.88 -6.91 -7.68
C LEU A 38 -5.49 -6.14 -6.50
N TRP A 39 -4.72 -5.89 -5.44
CA TRP A 39 -5.19 -5.09 -4.31
C TRP A 39 -5.59 -3.69 -4.75
N GLU A 40 -4.77 -2.97 -5.51
CA GLU A 40 -5.12 -1.63 -6.01
C GLU A 40 -6.37 -1.66 -6.90
N SER A 41 -6.53 -2.67 -7.74
CA SER A 41 -7.72 -2.81 -8.57
C SER A 41 -9.00 -3.06 -7.75
N LEU A 42 -8.92 -3.88 -6.70
CA LEU A 42 -10.05 -4.21 -5.82
C LEU A 42 -10.33 -3.13 -4.77
N ARG A 43 -9.49 -2.10 -4.66
CA ARG A 43 -9.59 -1.06 -3.63
C ARG A 43 -10.94 -0.31 -3.67
N PRO A 44 -11.70 -0.25 -2.56
CA PRO A 44 -12.85 0.63 -2.43
C PRO A 44 -12.48 2.10 -2.62
N ARG A 45 -13.38 2.91 -3.21
CA ARG A 45 -13.09 4.34 -3.49
C ARG A 45 -12.77 5.17 -2.25
N ASN A 46 -13.32 4.79 -1.10
CA ASN A 46 -13.13 5.45 0.18
C ASN A 46 -11.86 4.99 0.92
N MET A 47 -11.14 3.99 0.43
CA MET A 47 -9.89 3.50 1.04
C MET A 47 -8.65 4.15 0.38
N PRO A 48 -7.56 4.37 1.14
CA PRO A 48 -6.34 4.97 0.60
C PRO A 48 -5.59 4.03 -0.35
N SER A 49 -4.94 4.56 -1.38
CA SER A 49 -4.02 3.80 -2.23
C SER A 49 -2.66 3.65 -1.56
N ARG A 50 -2.18 2.41 -1.42
CA ARG A 50 -0.84 2.09 -0.90
C ARG A 50 0.30 2.71 -1.73
N ARG A 51 0.02 3.02 -3.00
CA ARG A 51 0.97 3.60 -3.95
C ARG A 51 1.24 5.08 -3.71
N HIS A 52 0.34 5.76 -3.00
CA HIS A 52 0.44 7.20 -2.68
C HIS A 52 0.31 7.46 -1.17
N ALA A 53 0.18 6.40 -0.38
CA ALA A 53 -0.04 6.50 1.05
C ALA A 53 1.23 6.90 1.82
N ILE A 54 0.97 7.53 2.95
CA ILE A 54 1.90 7.84 4.01
C ILE A 54 1.68 6.84 5.13
N TYR A 55 2.75 6.21 5.59
CA TYR A 55 2.70 5.18 6.62
C TYR A 55 2.84 5.81 8.00
N ALA A 56 2.06 5.31 8.96
CA ALA A 56 1.98 5.81 10.32
C ALA A 56 1.75 4.65 11.31
N SER A 57 1.60 4.98 12.57
CA SER A 57 1.32 4.02 13.65
C SER A 57 0.29 4.58 14.62
N PRO A 58 -0.44 3.72 15.34
CA PRO A 58 -1.44 4.17 16.31
C PRO A 58 -0.84 4.63 17.64
N THR A 59 0.44 4.34 17.90
CA THR A 59 1.17 4.84 19.07
C THR A 59 2.57 5.35 18.68
N PRO A 60 3.18 6.24 19.49
CA PRO A 60 4.55 6.69 19.29
C PRO A 60 5.59 5.57 19.31
N GLU A 61 5.44 4.61 20.21
CA GLU A 61 6.38 3.51 20.39
C GLU A 61 6.41 2.62 19.14
N LEU A 62 5.24 2.34 18.57
CA LEU A 62 5.13 1.62 17.30
C LEU A 62 5.71 2.44 16.14
N ALA A 63 5.56 3.76 16.15
CA ALA A 63 6.15 4.62 15.13
C ALA A 63 7.68 4.51 15.14
N LEU A 64 8.30 4.57 16.33
CA LEU A 64 9.75 4.41 16.52
C LEU A 64 10.22 2.99 16.16
N LEU A 65 9.48 1.97 16.59
CA LEU A 65 9.81 0.57 16.30
C LEU A 65 9.83 0.29 14.79
N ASN A 66 8.91 0.88 14.04
CA ASN A 66 8.77 0.68 12.60
C ASN A 66 9.60 1.67 11.74
N ALA A 67 10.38 2.54 12.37
CA ALA A 67 11.17 3.55 11.69
C ALA A 67 12.26 2.91 10.82
N SER A 68 12.31 3.30 9.54
CA SER A 68 13.19 2.66 8.55
C SER A 68 13.81 3.63 7.54
N ALA A 69 13.60 4.94 7.72
CA ALA A 69 14.22 5.94 6.85
C ALA A 69 15.74 6.00 7.11
N PRO A 70 16.60 6.06 6.08
CA PRO A 70 18.04 6.17 6.30
C PRO A 70 18.40 7.32 7.24
N LEU A 71 19.19 7.01 8.27
CA LEU A 71 19.74 8.00 9.21
C LEU A 71 21.15 8.41 8.76
N ALA A 72 21.46 9.69 8.91
CA ALA A 72 22.84 10.16 8.84
C ALA A 72 23.59 9.79 10.12
N ASP A 73 24.92 9.80 10.09
CA ASP A 73 25.74 9.52 11.27
C ASP A 73 25.40 10.49 12.42
N GLY A 74 25.03 9.93 13.58
CA GLY A 74 24.64 10.70 14.76
C GLY A 74 23.21 11.24 14.75
N ASP A 75 22.40 10.92 13.73
CA ASP A 75 20.97 11.23 13.71
C ASP A 75 20.17 10.13 14.44
N GLU A 76 18.98 10.47 14.91
CA GLU A 76 18.09 9.54 15.61
C GLU A 76 16.66 9.71 15.15
N TYR A 77 15.81 8.72 15.42
CA TYR A 77 14.39 8.85 15.14
C TYR A 77 13.67 9.56 16.27
N VAL A 78 12.78 10.47 15.89
CA VAL A 78 11.87 11.16 16.79
C VAL A 78 10.45 10.80 16.40
N ALA A 79 9.63 10.44 17.38
CA ALA A 79 8.21 10.25 17.18
C ALA A 79 7.52 11.61 17.03
N CYS A 80 6.61 11.73 16.08
CA CYS A 80 5.81 12.90 15.89
C CYS A 80 4.34 12.53 15.73
N ARG A 81 3.46 13.33 16.30
CA ARG A 81 2.03 13.29 16.01
C ARG A 81 1.76 13.87 14.63
N VAL A 82 0.97 13.16 13.82
CA VAL A 82 0.45 13.66 12.56
C VAL A 82 -0.72 14.59 12.84
N VAL A 83 -0.61 15.83 12.37
CA VAL A 83 -1.69 16.80 12.42
C VAL A 83 -2.26 17.01 11.04
N VAL A 84 -3.51 16.58 10.87
CA VAL A 84 -4.28 16.68 9.64
C VAL A 84 -5.77 16.64 9.97
N GLU A 85 -6.59 17.36 9.20
CA GLU A 85 -8.03 17.32 9.35
C GLU A 85 -8.59 15.94 8.92
N PRO A 86 -9.48 15.31 9.70
CA PRO A 86 -10.00 13.97 9.38
C PRO A 86 -10.63 13.85 7.99
N GLN A 87 -11.32 14.90 7.51
CA GLN A 87 -11.94 14.94 6.18
C GLN A 87 -10.94 14.99 5.02
N LYS A 88 -9.68 15.37 5.29
CA LYS A 88 -8.61 15.48 4.28
C LYS A 88 -7.83 14.18 4.10
N ILE A 89 -8.20 13.10 4.82
CA ILE A 89 -7.51 11.82 4.72
C ILE A 89 -8.44 10.63 4.55
N ARG A 90 -7.95 9.61 3.86
CA ARG A 90 -8.47 8.24 3.89
C ARG A 90 -7.47 7.38 4.63
N ILE A 91 -7.93 6.47 5.48
CA ILE A 91 -7.07 5.65 6.33
C ILE A 91 -7.40 4.18 6.09
N ALA A 92 -6.38 3.34 6.21
CA ALA A 92 -6.54 1.91 6.35
C ALA A 92 -5.55 1.39 7.40
N GLN A 93 -6.01 0.43 8.20
CA GLN A 93 -5.18 -0.36 9.07
C GLN A 93 -5.41 -1.84 8.79
N LEU A 94 -4.34 -2.57 8.51
CA LEU A 94 -4.38 -4.01 8.26
C LEU A 94 -4.44 -4.81 9.56
N GLN A 95 -4.85 -6.07 9.47
CA GLN A 95 -4.80 -7.02 10.60
C GLN A 95 -3.42 -7.70 10.76
N VAL A 96 -2.47 -7.34 9.91
CA VAL A 96 -1.10 -7.85 9.91
C VAL A 96 -0.13 -6.69 10.09
N THR A 97 1.00 -6.95 10.75
CA THR A 97 2.01 -5.92 11.07
C THR A 97 2.69 -5.31 9.84
N ASP A 98 2.78 -6.09 8.76
CA ASP A 98 3.32 -5.65 7.46
C ASP A 98 2.53 -6.37 6.37
N ALA A 99 2.19 -5.67 5.29
CA ALA A 99 1.43 -6.25 4.17
C ALA A 99 2.11 -7.49 3.54
N ARG A 100 3.43 -7.64 3.67
CA ARG A 100 4.17 -8.84 3.21
C ARG A 100 3.70 -10.13 3.89
N TYR A 101 3.04 -10.02 5.04
CA TYR A 101 2.49 -11.15 5.79
C TYR A 101 1.03 -11.42 5.48
N HIS A 102 0.41 -10.64 4.60
CA HIS A 102 -1.00 -10.81 4.26
C HIS A 102 -1.24 -12.15 3.53
N SER A 103 -2.30 -12.87 3.90
CA SER A 103 -2.62 -14.21 3.38
C SER A 103 -2.84 -14.24 1.87
N ASP A 104 -3.29 -13.13 1.29
CA ASP A 104 -3.49 -13.01 -0.17
C ASP A 104 -2.21 -13.26 -0.96
N ILE A 105 -1.02 -12.97 -0.41
CA ILE A 105 0.24 -13.25 -1.11
C ILE A 105 0.35 -14.75 -1.39
N ARG A 106 0.08 -15.58 -0.38
CA ARG A 106 0.08 -17.05 -0.54
C ARG A 106 -1.06 -17.51 -1.43
N LEU A 107 -2.26 -16.92 -1.28
CA LEU A 107 -3.45 -17.25 -2.07
C LEU A 107 -3.18 -17.07 -3.57
N ILE A 108 -2.71 -15.89 -3.97
CA ILE A 108 -2.44 -15.54 -5.36
C ILE A 108 -1.22 -16.29 -5.89
N SER A 109 -0.15 -16.44 -5.10
CA SER A 109 1.02 -17.22 -5.52
C SER A 109 0.65 -18.68 -5.81
N LYS A 110 -0.19 -19.29 -4.96
CA LYS A 110 -0.71 -20.65 -5.18
C LYS A 110 -1.51 -20.73 -6.48
N TRP A 111 -2.39 -19.76 -6.75
CA TRP A 111 -3.15 -19.71 -8.00
C TRP A 111 -2.23 -19.64 -9.22
N ILE A 112 -1.21 -18.78 -9.17
CA ILE A 112 -0.21 -18.64 -10.26
C ILE A 112 0.55 -19.95 -10.47
N SER A 113 1.00 -20.61 -9.40
CA SER A 113 1.70 -21.89 -9.50
C SER A 113 0.81 -22.99 -10.09
N GLN A 114 -0.48 -23.02 -9.74
CA GLN A 114 -1.43 -23.99 -10.29
C GLN A 114 -1.64 -23.83 -11.80
N HIS A 115 -1.55 -22.59 -12.31
CA HIS A 115 -1.63 -22.29 -13.75
C HIS A 115 -0.23 -22.10 -14.37
N GLY A 116 0.83 -22.54 -13.69
CA GLY A 116 2.21 -22.27 -14.09
C GLY A 116 2.57 -22.88 -15.45
N GLN A 117 2.07 -24.08 -15.73
CA GLN A 117 2.27 -24.73 -17.04
C GLN A 117 1.56 -23.96 -18.16
N GLU A 118 0.29 -23.59 -17.96
CA GLU A 118 -0.48 -22.80 -18.93
C GLU A 118 0.22 -21.46 -19.24
N LEU A 119 0.73 -20.78 -18.21
CA LEU A 119 1.50 -19.53 -18.36
C LEU A 119 2.83 -19.75 -19.10
N ALA A 120 3.51 -20.87 -18.85
CA ALA A 120 4.78 -21.20 -19.49
C ALA A 120 4.61 -21.53 -20.98
N GLU A 121 3.50 -22.18 -21.34
CA GLU A 121 3.18 -22.60 -22.71
C GLU A 121 2.59 -21.47 -23.58
N LEU A 122 2.26 -20.31 -23.01
CA LEU A 122 1.85 -19.14 -23.76
C LEU A 122 2.88 -18.77 -24.85
N SER A 123 2.37 -18.38 -26.01
CA SER A 123 3.19 -17.77 -27.07
C SER A 123 3.85 -16.47 -26.60
N LEU A 124 4.91 -16.04 -27.29
CA LEU A 124 5.59 -14.78 -26.95
C LEU A 124 4.63 -13.58 -26.98
N ASP A 125 3.75 -13.49 -27.98
CA ASP A 125 2.74 -12.43 -28.10
C ASP A 125 1.79 -12.42 -26.88
N GLN A 126 1.32 -13.59 -26.45
CA GLN A 126 0.48 -13.70 -25.26
C GLN A 126 1.24 -13.31 -23.98
N LYS A 127 2.50 -13.73 -23.85
CA LYS A 127 3.36 -13.35 -22.71
C LYS A 127 3.56 -11.84 -22.65
N GLN A 128 3.79 -11.19 -23.79
CA GLN A 128 3.92 -9.72 -23.87
C GLN A 128 2.63 -9.01 -23.45
N LYS A 129 1.46 -9.54 -23.85
CA LYS A 129 0.15 -9.00 -23.43
C LYS A 129 -0.08 -9.14 -21.92
N LEU A 130 0.41 -10.21 -21.30
CA LEU A 130 0.23 -10.49 -19.87
C LEU A 130 1.30 -9.84 -18.99
N ALA A 131 2.45 -9.48 -19.56
CA ALA A 131 3.59 -8.91 -18.84
C ALA A 131 3.23 -7.75 -17.89
N PRO A 132 2.34 -6.79 -18.24
CA PRO A 132 2.01 -5.68 -17.35
C PRO A 132 1.39 -6.12 -16.01
N LEU A 133 0.74 -7.29 -15.94
CA LEU A 133 0.24 -7.86 -14.68
C LEU A 133 1.37 -8.07 -13.65
N PHE A 134 2.57 -8.36 -14.12
CA PHE A 134 3.75 -8.64 -13.31
C PHE A 134 4.69 -7.43 -13.22
N MET A 135 4.30 -6.26 -13.72
CA MET A 135 5.03 -5.01 -13.55
C MET A 135 4.43 -4.18 -12.41
N PRO A 136 5.24 -3.39 -11.67
CA PRO A 136 4.70 -2.56 -10.61
C PRO A 136 3.84 -1.42 -11.19
N GLY A 137 2.80 -1.03 -10.45
CA GLY A 137 2.07 0.20 -10.75
C GLY A 137 1.02 0.11 -11.85
N LEU A 138 0.59 -1.10 -12.24
CA LEU A 138 -0.49 -1.28 -13.21
C LEU A 138 -1.77 -0.59 -12.72
N HIS A 139 -2.29 0.37 -13.49
CA HIS A 139 -3.48 1.12 -13.10
C HIS A 139 -4.76 0.28 -13.24
N ARG A 140 -5.80 0.63 -12.48
CA ARG A 140 -7.11 -0.06 -12.54
C ARG A 140 -7.68 -0.14 -13.95
N ARG A 141 -7.53 0.92 -14.76
CA ARG A 141 -7.97 0.94 -16.15
C ARG A 141 -7.24 -0.12 -16.98
N GLU A 142 -5.92 -0.16 -16.89
CA GLU A 142 -5.09 -1.12 -17.63
C GLU A 142 -5.39 -2.56 -17.19
N LEU A 143 -5.55 -2.82 -15.89
CA LEU A 143 -5.96 -4.15 -15.43
C LEU A 143 -7.35 -4.53 -15.92
N THR A 144 -8.29 -3.58 -15.99
CA THR A 144 -9.63 -3.81 -16.53
C THR A 144 -9.58 -4.17 -18.02
N GLU A 145 -8.71 -3.52 -18.79
CA GLU A 145 -8.48 -3.83 -20.20
C GLU A 145 -7.88 -5.24 -20.34
N LEU A 146 -6.88 -5.59 -19.53
CA LEU A 146 -6.28 -6.94 -19.51
C LEU A 146 -7.28 -8.03 -19.10
N TRP A 147 -8.12 -7.75 -18.10
CA TRP A 147 -9.19 -8.65 -17.68
C TRP A 147 -10.09 -8.99 -18.87
N LYS A 148 -10.54 -7.99 -19.62
CA LYS A 148 -11.42 -8.21 -20.80
C LYS A 148 -10.70 -8.92 -21.95
N ALA A 149 -9.39 -8.70 -22.08
CA ALA A 149 -8.62 -9.16 -23.23
C ALA A 149 -8.02 -10.57 -23.07
N HIS A 150 -7.79 -11.06 -21.86
CA HIS A 150 -7.05 -12.30 -21.64
C HIS A 150 -7.75 -13.27 -20.66
N PRO A 151 -8.10 -14.51 -21.08
CA PRO A 151 -8.83 -15.46 -20.25
C PRO A 151 -8.18 -15.80 -18.90
N LEU A 152 -6.85 -16.02 -18.87
CA LEU A 152 -6.13 -16.27 -17.60
C LEU A 152 -6.18 -15.08 -16.64
N VAL A 153 -6.08 -13.84 -17.15
CA VAL A 153 -6.21 -12.64 -16.32
C VAL A 153 -7.63 -12.54 -15.78
N ALA A 154 -8.63 -12.84 -16.62
CA ALA A 154 -10.03 -12.86 -16.20
C ALA A 154 -10.29 -13.88 -15.08
N ALA A 155 -9.73 -15.08 -15.20
CA ALA A 155 -9.84 -16.11 -14.18
C ALA A 155 -9.16 -15.67 -12.87
N LEU A 156 -7.96 -15.09 -12.94
CA LEU A 156 -7.26 -14.56 -11.77
C LEU A 156 -8.01 -13.41 -11.10
N CYS A 157 -8.50 -12.43 -11.87
CA CYS A 157 -9.26 -11.30 -11.33
C CYS A 157 -10.56 -11.77 -10.66
N THR A 158 -11.26 -12.74 -11.26
CA THR A 158 -12.45 -13.36 -10.68
C THR A 158 -12.11 -14.06 -9.36
N TYR A 159 -11.05 -14.87 -9.35
CA TYR A 159 -10.57 -15.56 -8.17
C TYR A 159 -10.19 -14.59 -7.05
N ALA A 160 -9.41 -13.55 -7.36
CA ALA A 160 -9.03 -12.52 -6.40
C ALA A 160 -10.25 -11.77 -5.85
N THR A 161 -11.23 -11.43 -6.70
CA THR A 161 -12.47 -10.76 -6.27
C THR A 161 -13.26 -11.61 -5.26
N GLN A 162 -13.26 -12.94 -5.44
CA GLN A 162 -14.02 -13.87 -4.59
C GLN A 162 -13.31 -14.22 -3.28
N HIS A 163 -11.97 -14.18 -3.25
CA HIS A 163 -11.19 -14.77 -2.15
C HIS A 163 -10.23 -13.80 -1.46
N SER A 164 -9.88 -12.67 -2.07
CA SER A 164 -9.01 -11.67 -1.44
C SER A 164 -9.69 -11.10 -0.20
N SER A 165 -8.96 -11.06 0.91
CA SER A 165 -9.43 -10.48 2.16
C SER A 165 -8.82 -9.11 2.46
N PHE A 166 -7.94 -8.59 1.60
CA PHE A 166 -7.12 -7.41 1.91
C PHE A 166 -7.96 -6.21 2.32
N TRP A 167 -8.89 -5.76 1.47
CA TRP A 167 -9.72 -4.60 1.77
C TRP A 167 -10.91 -4.90 2.68
N SER A 168 -11.44 -6.12 2.64
CA SER A 168 -12.58 -6.49 3.49
C SER A 168 -12.20 -6.69 4.96
N SER A 169 -10.92 -7.01 5.24
CA SER A 169 -10.39 -7.13 6.60
C SER A 169 -9.75 -5.84 7.13
N ALA A 170 -9.42 -4.89 6.24
CA ALA A 170 -8.85 -3.60 6.63
C ALA A 170 -9.88 -2.72 7.36
N SER A 171 -9.42 -2.03 8.41
CA SER A 171 -10.22 -1.06 9.16
C SER A 171 -9.95 0.35 8.61
N ASP A 172 -11.00 1.12 8.33
CA ASP A 172 -10.87 2.57 8.03
C ASP A 172 -10.69 3.42 9.30
N SER A 173 -10.91 2.80 10.45
CA SER A 173 -10.79 3.39 11.78
C SER A 173 -9.57 2.79 12.47
N PRO A 174 -8.51 3.57 12.76
CA PRO A 174 -7.37 3.15 13.56
C PRO A 174 -7.80 2.52 14.88
N ARG A 175 -7.20 1.38 15.18
CA ARG A 175 -7.35 0.61 16.41
C ARG A 175 -6.00 0.55 17.10
N SER A 176 -6.04 0.32 18.42
CA SER A 176 -4.84 0.01 19.19
C SER A 176 -4.36 -1.41 18.88
N SER A 177 -3.73 -1.59 17.72
CA SER A 177 -3.07 -2.83 17.29
C SER A 177 -1.75 -2.51 16.61
N ASP A 178 -0.91 -3.52 16.42
CA ASP A 178 0.37 -3.46 15.70
C ASP A 178 0.20 -3.55 14.18
N GLY A 179 -1.03 -3.55 13.68
CA GLY A 179 -1.34 -3.68 12.26
C GLY A 179 -0.84 -2.48 11.45
N GLU A 180 -0.34 -2.76 10.25
CA GLU A 180 0.19 -1.76 9.32
C GLU A 180 -0.86 -0.67 9.07
N LEU A 181 -0.53 0.56 9.43
CA LEU A 181 -1.42 1.72 9.30
C LEU A 181 -0.87 2.67 8.24
N PHE A 182 -1.73 3.07 7.32
CA PHE A 182 -1.38 4.03 6.28
C PHE A 182 -2.56 4.91 5.92
N PHE A 183 -2.28 6.13 5.46
CA PHE A 183 -3.29 7.09 5.05
C PHE A 183 -2.89 7.79 3.76
N GLU A 184 -3.87 8.30 3.03
CA GLU A 184 -3.69 9.08 1.81
C GLU A 184 -4.45 10.40 1.96
N LEU A 185 -3.82 11.52 1.56
CA LEU A 185 -4.51 12.80 1.46
C LEU A 185 -5.58 12.74 0.36
N VAL A 186 -6.74 13.35 0.59
CA VAL A 186 -7.86 13.30 -0.34
C VAL A 186 -7.57 14.09 -1.61
N ASP A 187 -7.00 15.30 -1.47
CA ASP A 187 -6.67 16.19 -2.59
C ASP A 187 -5.16 16.53 -2.65
N ASP A 188 -4.69 16.88 -3.86
CA ASP A 188 -3.28 17.25 -4.12
C ASP A 188 -2.86 18.55 -3.43
N ALA A 189 -3.85 19.39 -3.11
CA ALA A 189 -3.69 20.64 -2.40
C ALA A 189 -3.63 20.45 -0.88
N ASP A 190 -4.13 19.32 -0.36
CA ASP A 190 -4.13 19.06 1.07
C ASP A 190 -2.71 18.87 1.61
N THR A 191 -2.57 19.16 2.89
CA THR A 191 -1.31 19.07 3.62
C THR A 191 -1.53 18.44 4.99
N TYR A 192 -0.45 17.91 5.54
CA TYR A 192 -0.35 17.52 6.94
C TYR A 192 0.95 18.08 7.52
N ARG A 193 1.06 18.13 8.84
CA ARG A 193 2.30 18.49 9.53
C ARG A 193 2.60 17.48 10.63
N LEU A 194 3.84 17.45 11.09
CA LEU A 194 4.29 16.61 12.17
C LEU A 194 4.66 17.48 13.37
N GLU A 195 4.09 17.17 14.54
CA GLU A 195 4.43 17.79 15.81
C GLU A 195 5.22 16.80 16.67
N VAL A 196 6.40 17.20 17.13
CA VAL A 196 7.16 16.39 18.09
C VAL A 196 6.37 16.24 19.39
N ILE A 197 6.47 15.06 20.01
CA ILE A 197 5.82 14.73 21.28
C ILE A 197 6.83 14.62 22.42
#